data_AF-A0A932M8J9-F1
#
_entry.id   AF-A0A932M8J9-F1
#
_cell.length_a   1.000
_cell.length_b   1.000
_cell.length_c   1.000
_cell.angle_alpha   90.00
_cell.angle_beta   90.00
_cell.angle_gamma   90.00
#
_symmetry.space_group_name_H-M   'P 1'
#
loop_
_entity.id
_entity.type
_entity.pdbx_description
1 polymer ?
#
loop_
_entity_poly.entity_id
_entity_poly.type
_entity_poly.pdbx_seq_one_letter_code
_entity_poly.pdbx_strand_id
1 'polypeptide(L)'
;MIGDDGDIVRGLGYVSMYSAWVEETVDDLLRYMAAIEPFDEATQRWPISRKLRHAAEVVRRLNSRELEGLPEGLEAGIALFERRNEVVHGRVYAGHDQVDYLQAGRPNVPTRPITSAELYQLANDFWGYRGYLIGPQIFRLPRAVQAFVNGAS
;
A
#
# COMPACT_ATOMS: atom_id res chain seq x y z
N MET A 1 0.47 -10.19 14.32
CA MET A 1 1.42 -9.07 14.27
C MET A 1 2.80 -9.67 14.49
N ILE A 2 3.79 -9.34 13.66
CA ILE A 2 5.15 -9.84 13.84
C ILE A 2 5.83 -9.05 14.97
N GLY A 3 6.57 -9.74 15.84
CA GLY A 3 7.31 -9.11 16.93
C GLY A 3 8.70 -8.66 16.48
N ASP A 4 9.17 -7.54 17.01
CA ASP A 4 10.53 -7.05 16.77
C ASP A 4 11.54 -7.90 17.54
N ASP A 5 12.52 -8.44 16.82
CA ASP A 5 13.62 -9.26 17.33
C ASP A 5 14.99 -8.58 17.24
N GLY A 6 15.02 -7.28 16.90
CA GLY A 6 16.24 -6.49 16.74
C GLY A 6 16.92 -6.61 15.37
N ASP A 7 16.44 -7.50 14.48
CA ASP A 7 17.07 -7.75 13.18
C ASP A 7 16.52 -6.78 12.10
N ILE A 8 17.30 -5.75 11.78
CA ILE A 8 16.94 -4.75 10.75
C ILE A 8 16.82 -5.37 9.35
N VAL A 9 17.66 -6.33 8.99
CA VAL A 9 17.61 -6.96 7.66
C VAL A 9 16.31 -7.74 7.52
N ARG A 10 15.92 -8.46 8.58
CA ARG A 10 14.64 -9.18 8.62
C ARG A 10 13.44 -8.23 8.60
N GLY A 11 13.49 -7.15 9.39
CA GLY A 11 12.48 -6.09 9.37
C GLY A 11 12.28 -5.50 7.97
N LEU A 12 13.36 -5.15 7.28
CA LEU A 12 13.32 -4.63 5.90
C LEU A 12 12.78 -5.68 4.91
N GLY A 13 13.13 -6.95 5.11
CA GLY A 13 12.57 -8.07 4.35
C GLY A 13 11.06 -8.17 4.47
N TYR A 14 10.52 -8.06 5.70
CA TYR A 14 9.08 -8.04 5.94
C TYR A 14 8.40 -6.82 5.29
N VAL A 15 8.97 -5.62 5.42
CA VAL A 15 8.44 -4.41 4.76
C VAL A 15 8.31 -4.63 3.25
N SER A 16 9.39 -5.11 2.63
CA SER A 16 9.43 -5.33 1.18
C SER A 16 8.37 -6.35 0.74
N MET A 17 8.32 -7.50 1.40
CA MET A 17 7.37 -8.57 1.08
C MET A 17 5.92 -8.17 1.31
N TYR A 18 5.59 -7.59 2.47
CA TYR A 18 4.21 -7.22 2.79
C TYR A 18 3.71 -6.06 1.93
N SER A 19 4.58 -5.09 1.57
CA SER A 19 4.21 -4.03 0.64
C SER A 19 3.90 -4.56 -0.76
N ALA A 20 4.66 -5.57 -1.25
CA ALA A 20 4.41 -6.18 -2.54
C ALA A 20 3.05 -6.91 -2.59
N TRP A 21 2.68 -7.59 -1.50
CA TRP A 21 1.35 -8.19 -1.38
C TRP A 21 0.22 -7.15 -1.38
N VAL A 22 0.44 -5.99 -0.79
CA VAL A 22 -0.52 -4.88 -0.84
C VAL A 22 -0.64 -4.33 -2.26
N GLU A 23 0.46 -4.18 -3.01
CA GLU A 23 0.42 -3.76 -4.41
C GLU A 23 -0.41 -4.72 -5.27
N GLU A 24 -0.19 -6.02 -5.12
CA GLU A 24 -1.00 -7.04 -5.80
C GLU A 24 -2.48 -6.92 -5.42
N THR A 25 -2.76 -6.71 -4.13
CA THR A 25 -4.14 -6.52 -3.62
C THR A 25 -4.81 -5.28 -4.22
N VAL A 26 -4.05 -4.21 -4.49
CA VAL A 26 -4.56 -3.00 -5.17
C VAL A 26 -4.81 -3.27 -6.65
N ASP A 27 -3.94 -4.03 -7.31
CA ASP A 27 -4.16 -4.44 -8.70
C ASP A 27 -5.41 -5.33 -8.82
N ASP A 28 -5.65 -6.23 -7.87
CA ASP A 28 -6.88 -7.04 -7.82
C ASP A 28 -8.13 -6.18 -7.64
N LEU A 29 -8.11 -5.18 -6.76
CA LEU A 29 -9.19 -4.20 -6.64
C LEU A 29 -9.52 -3.53 -7.98
N LEU A 30 -8.49 -3.08 -8.70
CA LEU A 30 -8.66 -2.43 -10.00
C LEU A 30 -9.19 -3.41 -11.05
N ARG A 31 -8.75 -4.67 -11.05
CA ARG A 31 -9.29 -5.73 -11.92
C ARG A 31 -10.77 -5.98 -11.65
N TYR A 32 -11.21 -6.01 -10.39
CA TYR A 32 -12.63 -6.17 -10.06
C TYR A 32 -13.49 -5.00 -10.57
N MET A 33 -12.93 -3.81 -10.64
CA MET A 33 -13.62 -2.61 -11.11
C MET A 33 -13.45 -2.37 -12.62
N ALA A 34 -12.80 -3.28 -13.35
CA ALA A 34 -12.47 -3.10 -14.77
C ALA A 34 -13.70 -2.92 -15.68
N ALA A 35 -14.88 -3.36 -15.24
CA ALA A 35 -16.15 -3.15 -15.95
C ALA A 35 -16.63 -1.68 -15.93
N ILE A 36 -16.12 -0.87 -15.01
CA ILE A 36 -16.47 0.56 -14.83
C ILE A 36 -15.41 1.44 -15.46
N GLU A 37 -14.15 1.09 -15.25
CA GLU A 37 -13.01 1.81 -15.79
C GLU A 37 -11.91 0.79 -16.17
N PRO A 38 -11.46 0.74 -17.43
CA PRO A 38 -10.54 -0.29 -17.88
C PRO A 38 -9.21 -0.29 -17.12
N PHE A 39 -8.76 -1.48 -16.70
CA PHE A 39 -7.46 -1.68 -16.07
C PHE A 39 -6.48 -2.35 -17.05
N ASP A 40 -6.09 -1.61 -18.08
CA ASP A 40 -5.22 -2.06 -19.16
C ASP A 40 -3.73 -2.14 -18.77
N GLU A 41 -2.89 -2.61 -19.69
CA GLU A 41 -1.44 -2.75 -19.45
C GLU A 41 -0.77 -1.41 -19.14
N ALA A 42 -1.23 -0.31 -19.75
CA ALA A 42 -0.73 1.02 -19.46
C ALA A 42 -1.00 1.43 -18.00
N THR A 43 -2.19 1.10 -17.49
CA THR A 43 -2.63 1.39 -16.12
C THR A 43 -1.95 0.49 -15.10
N GLN A 44 -1.71 -0.78 -15.44
CA GLN A 44 -0.96 -1.73 -14.60
C GLN A 44 0.48 -1.28 -14.33
N ARG A 45 1.08 -0.48 -15.23
CA ARG A 45 2.44 0.07 -15.07
C ARG A 45 2.49 1.37 -14.27
N TRP A 46 1.35 1.90 -13.82
CA TRP A 46 1.35 3.13 -13.03
C TRP A 46 2.04 2.95 -11.67
N PRO A 47 2.64 4.03 -11.13
CA PRO A 47 3.08 4.05 -9.75
C PRO A 47 1.92 3.74 -8.80
N ILE A 48 2.21 3.01 -7.71
CA ILE A 48 1.18 2.57 -6.76
C ILE A 48 0.35 3.72 -6.18
N SER A 49 0.95 4.88 -5.93
CA SER A 49 0.23 6.07 -5.44
C SER A 49 -0.85 6.55 -6.42
N ARG A 50 -0.58 6.44 -7.73
CA ARG A 50 -1.56 6.77 -8.77
C ARG A 50 -2.66 5.70 -8.85
N LYS A 51 -2.30 4.42 -8.74
CA LYS A 51 -3.26 3.30 -8.67
C LYS A 51 -4.21 3.45 -7.49
N LEU A 52 -3.72 3.82 -6.31
CA LEU A 52 -4.53 4.04 -5.10
C LEU A 52 -5.53 5.20 -5.26
N ARG A 53 -5.08 6.35 -5.77
CA ARG A 53 -5.99 7.49 -6.05
C ARG A 53 -7.06 7.10 -7.05
N HIS A 54 -6.65 6.43 -8.12
CA HIS A 54 -7.56 5.97 -9.15
C HIS A 54 -8.60 4.99 -8.59
N ALA A 55 -8.17 3.98 -7.82
CA ALA A 55 -9.09 3.07 -7.15
C ALA A 55 -10.07 3.82 -6.25
N ALA A 56 -9.61 4.82 -5.48
CA ALA A 56 -10.48 5.63 -4.63
C ALA A 56 -11.52 6.42 -5.44
N GLU A 57 -11.13 7.01 -6.57
CA GLU A 57 -12.03 7.71 -7.50
C GLU A 57 -13.10 6.77 -8.06
N VAL A 58 -12.72 5.58 -8.53
CA VAL A 58 -13.67 4.58 -9.03
C VAL A 58 -14.63 4.12 -7.94
N VAL A 59 -14.13 3.85 -6.73
CA VAL A 59 -14.97 3.47 -5.58
C VAL A 59 -15.97 4.58 -5.21
N ARG A 60 -15.57 5.86 -5.27
CA ARG A 60 -16.50 6.99 -5.04
C ARG A 60 -17.62 7.02 -6.07
N ARG A 61 -17.32 6.73 -7.34
CA ARG A 61 -18.33 6.68 -8.43
C ARG A 61 -19.38 5.59 -8.21
N LEU A 62 -19.02 4.50 -7.53
CA LEU A 62 -19.98 3.45 -7.16
C LEU A 62 -21.09 3.95 -6.23
N ASN A 63 -20.83 5.04 -5.48
CA ASN A 63 -21.77 5.64 -4.53
C ASN A 63 -22.46 4.62 -3.60
N SER A 64 -21.71 3.59 -3.18
CA SER A 64 -22.22 2.48 -2.37
C SER A 64 -21.90 2.71 -0.89
N ARG A 65 -22.94 2.70 -0.04
CA ARG A 65 -22.78 2.77 1.43
C ARG A 65 -21.99 1.60 2.00
N GLU A 66 -21.95 0.45 1.32
CA GLU A 66 -21.15 -0.68 1.79
C GLU A 66 -19.63 -0.43 1.69
N LEU A 67 -19.24 0.53 0.86
CA LEU A 67 -17.86 0.92 0.62
C LEU A 67 -17.49 2.23 1.33
N GLU A 68 -18.32 2.69 2.28
CA GLU A 68 -18.02 3.85 3.10
C GLU A 68 -16.67 3.68 3.81
N GLY A 69 -15.83 4.72 3.74
CA GLY A 69 -14.47 4.73 4.26
C GLY A 69 -13.41 4.07 3.37
N LEU A 70 -13.80 3.26 2.36
CA LEU A 70 -12.83 2.62 1.47
C LEU A 70 -12.01 3.63 0.64
N PRO A 71 -12.59 4.68 0.04
CA PRO A 71 -11.82 5.70 -0.67
C PRO A 71 -10.75 6.37 0.20
N GLU A 72 -11.11 6.76 1.43
CA GLU A 72 -10.21 7.39 2.38
C GLU A 72 -9.10 6.42 2.81
N GLY A 73 -9.44 5.15 3.02
CA GLY A 73 -8.46 4.12 3.32
C GLY A 73 -7.48 3.89 2.17
N LEU A 74 -7.96 3.86 0.92
CA LEU A 74 -7.10 3.77 -0.27
C LEU A 74 -6.12 4.95 -0.36
N GLU A 75 -6.58 6.17 -0.11
CA GLU A 75 -5.73 7.35 -0.10
C GLU A 75 -4.75 7.37 1.09
N ALA A 76 -5.15 6.88 2.26
CA ALA A 76 -4.26 6.74 3.41
C ALA A 76 -3.07 5.81 3.11
N GLY A 77 -3.26 4.82 2.22
CA GLY A 77 -2.19 3.95 1.74
C GLY A 77 -1.04 4.70 1.03
N ILE A 78 -1.27 5.90 0.49
CA ILE A 78 -0.24 6.67 -0.21
C ILE A 78 0.91 7.01 0.74
N ALA A 79 0.61 7.52 1.93
CA ALA A 79 1.61 7.84 2.94
C ALA A 79 2.39 6.60 3.40
N LEU A 80 1.73 5.44 3.43
CA LEU A 80 2.37 4.17 3.77
C LEU A 80 3.40 3.73 2.71
N PHE A 81 3.06 3.87 1.43
CA PHE A 81 3.99 3.61 0.34
C PHE A 81 5.11 4.66 0.23
N GLU A 82 4.87 5.91 0.63
CA GLU A 82 5.92 6.92 0.76
C GLU A 82 6.96 6.51 1.81
N ARG A 83 6.51 6.09 3.01
CA ARG A 83 7.39 5.54 4.06
C ARG A 83 8.16 4.31 3.57
N ARG A 84 7.50 3.41 2.83
CA ARG A 84 8.16 2.26 2.20
C ARG A 84 9.27 2.68 1.25
N ASN A 85 9.01 3.68 0.41
CA ASN A 85 9.98 4.14 -0.58
C ASN A 85 11.23 4.70 0.08
N GLU A 86 11.10 5.38 1.23
CA GLU A 86 12.25 5.89 1.98
C GLU A 86 13.18 4.77 2.43
N VAL A 87 12.63 3.68 2.99
CA VAL A 87 13.44 2.60 3.57
C VAL A 87 13.91 1.58 2.54
N VAL A 88 13.09 1.26 1.54
CA VAL A 88 13.42 0.24 0.51
C VAL A 88 14.33 0.79 -0.59
N HIS A 89 14.22 2.08 -0.92
CA HIS A 89 15.10 2.71 -1.91
C HIS A 89 16.25 3.51 -1.29
N GLY A 90 16.33 3.56 0.05
CA GLY A 90 17.48 4.06 0.76
C GLY A 90 18.61 3.02 0.85
N ARG A 91 19.70 3.43 1.47
CA ARG A 91 20.84 2.56 1.81
C ARG A 91 20.99 2.54 3.32
N VAL A 92 21.03 1.35 3.90
CA VAL A 92 21.25 1.15 5.33
C VAL A 92 22.74 0.88 5.57
N TYR A 93 23.34 1.64 6.47
CA TYR A 93 24.75 1.54 6.86
C TYR A 93 24.87 1.28 8.35
N ALA A 94 25.64 0.26 8.73
CA ALA A 94 26.03 0.05 10.12
C ALA A 94 27.05 1.10 10.55
N GLY A 95 26.68 1.91 11.55
CA GLY A 95 27.56 2.87 12.19
C GLY A 95 28.54 2.20 13.16
N HIS A 96 29.63 2.91 13.47
CA HIS A 96 30.63 2.46 14.46
C HIS A 96 30.14 2.57 15.91
N ASP A 97 29.01 3.26 16.09
CA ASP A 97 28.30 3.54 17.34
C ASP A 97 27.15 2.54 17.61
N GLN A 98 27.12 1.42 16.88
CA GLN A 98 26.02 0.44 16.92
C GLN A 98 24.65 1.03 16.53
N VAL A 99 24.64 2.14 15.80
CA VAL A 99 23.43 2.74 15.21
C VAL A 99 23.44 2.48 13.72
N ASP A 100 22.33 1.95 13.20
CA ASP A 100 22.13 1.85 11.76
C ASP A 100 21.59 3.17 11.20
N TYR A 101 22.12 3.59 10.06
CA TYR A 101 21.78 4.84 9.41
C TYR A 101 21.13 4.59 8.05
N LEU A 102 20.00 5.25 7.81
CA LEU A 102 19.35 5.32 6.51
C LEU A 102 19.84 6.56 5.76
N GLN A 103 20.50 6.32 4.64
CA GLN A 103 20.75 7.35 3.63
C GLN A 103 19.71 7.22 2.53
N ALA A 104 18.88 8.24 2.34
CA ALA A 104 17.88 8.23 1.28
C ALA A 104 18.54 8.24 -0.12
N GLY A 105 17.88 7.61 -1.10
CA GLY A 105 18.34 7.63 -2.50
C GLY A 105 18.16 8.99 -3.20
N ARG A 106 17.43 9.94 -2.59
CA ARG A 106 17.17 11.27 -3.16
C ARG A 106 18.25 12.28 -2.73
N PRO A 107 18.69 13.18 -3.64
CA PRO A 107 19.62 14.24 -3.28
C PRO A 107 18.99 15.19 -2.24
N ASN A 108 19.82 15.74 -1.35
CA ASN A 108 19.44 16.71 -0.30
C ASN A 108 18.52 16.19 0.82
N VAL A 109 18.35 14.88 0.95
CA VAL A 109 17.71 14.28 2.13
C VAL A 109 18.80 13.88 3.13
N PRO A 110 18.80 14.42 4.37
CA PRO A 110 19.82 14.08 5.36
C PRO A 110 19.80 12.59 5.72
N THR A 111 20.97 12.02 5.93
CA THR A 111 21.11 10.71 6.58
C THR A 111 20.51 10.78 7.98
N ARG A 112 19.72 9.76 8.35
CA ARG A 112 19.10 9.66 9.68
C ARG A 112 19.30 8.29 10.30
N PRO A 113 19.21 8.14 11.63
CA PRO A 113 19.12 6.83 12.25
C PRO A 113 17.88 6.05 11.77
N ILE A 114 18.01 4.72 11.73
CA ILE A 114 16.90 3.78 11.51
C ILE A 114 17.00 2.65 12.53
N THR A 115 15.84 2.12 12.94
CA THR A 115 15.75 1.07 13.97
C THR A 115 14.99 -0.14 13.45
N SER A 116 15.24 -1.32 14.03
CA SER A 116 14.43 -2.52 13.76
C SER A 116 12.95 -2.23 14.06
N ALA A 117 12.66 -1.60 15.21
CA ALA A 117 11.31 -1.25 15.63
C ALA A 117 10.55 -0.45 14.58
N GLU A 118 11.20 0.52 13.92
CA GLU A 118 10.60 1.30 12.83
C GLU A 118 10.19 0.41 11.65
N LEU A 119 11.06 -0.53 11.25
CA LEU A 119 10.81 -1.44 10.13
C LEU A 119 9.74 -2.47 10.46
N TYR A 120 9.78 -3.06 11.65
CA TYR A 120 8.77 -4.00 12.13
C TYR A 120 7.40 -3.32 12.26
N GLN A 121 7.35 -2.09 12.75
CA GLN A 121 6.10 -1.32 12.79
C GLN A 121 5.58 -1.07 11.38
N LEU A 122 6.43 -0.62 10.45
CA LEU A 122 6.01 -0.38 9.07
C LEU A 122 5.51 -1.67 8.38
N ALA A 123 6.14 -2.82 8.62
CA ALA A 123 5.68 -4.10 8.11
C ALA A 123 4.29 -4.46 8.69
N ASN A 124 4.10 -4.30 10.00
CA ASN A 124 2.81 -4.52 10.64
C ASN A 124 1.72 -3.56 10.13
N ASP A 125 2.08 -2.30 9.82
CA ASP A 125 1.18 -1.33 9.19
C ASP A 125 0.72 -1.84 7.81
N PHE A 126 1.63 -2.36 6.97
CA PHE A 126 1.27 -2.99 5.69
C PHE A 126 0.39 -4.23 5.86
N TRP A 127 0.70 -5.08 6.83
CA TRP A 127 -0.12 -6.26 7.13
C TRP A 127 -1.55 -5.87 7.52
N GLY A 128 -1.70 -4.88 8.41
CA GLY A 128 -2.99 -4.34 8.81
C GLY A 128 -3.74 -3.69 7.66
N TYR A 129 -3.04 -2.87 6.86
CA TYR A 129 -3.59 -2.21 5.70
C TYR A 129 -4.09 -3.21 4.64
N ARG A 130 -3.36 -4.30 4.41
CA ARG A 130 -3.82 -5.39 3.54
C ARG A 130 -5.14 -5.98 4.02
N GLY A 131 -5.27 -6.25 5.32
CA GLY A 131 -6.51 -6.75 5.91
C GLY A 131 -7.69 -5.80 5.68
N TYR A 132 -7.45 -4.50 5.79
CA TYR A 132 -8.44 -3.46 5.48
C TYR A 132 -8.92 -3.51 4.02
N LEU A 133 -8.01 -3.73 3.06
CA LEU A 133 -8.34 -3.81 1.63
C LEU A 133 -9.05 -5.10 1.23
N ILE A 134 -8.70 -6.24 1.83
CA ILE A 134 -9.29 -7.55 1.48
C ILE A 134 -10.75 -7.65 1.91
N GLY A 135 -11.10 -7.18 3.11
CA GLY A 135 -12.46 -7.31 3.64
C GLY A 135 -13.57 -6.81 2.69
N PRO A 136 -13.44 -5.61 2.10
CA PRO A 136 -14.36 -5.12 1.06
C PRO A 136 -14.41 -5.96 -0.22
N GLN A 137 -13.30 -6.57 -0.64
CA GLN A 137 -13.18 -7.28 -1.93
C GLN A 137 -14.05 -8.52 -2.02
N ILE A 138 -14.23 -9.24 -0.91
CA ILE A 138 -14.86 -10.56 -0.97
C ILE A 138 -16.35 -10.46 -1.36
N PHE A 139 -17.07 -9.47 -0.84
CA PHE A 139 -18.52 -9.38 -1.04
C PHE A 139 -19.04 -7.96 -1.32
N ARG A 140 -18.43 -6.91 -0.74
CA ARG A 140 -18.98 -5.55 -0.83
C ARG A 140 -18.68 -4.90 -2.18
N LEU A 141 -17.43 -5.03 -2.64
CA LEU A 141 -17.02 -4.47 -3.92
C LEU A 141 -17.71 -5.15 -5.11
N PRO A 142 -17.76 -6.49 -5.24
CA PRO A 142 -18.45 -7.14 -6.35
C PRO A 142 -19.94 -6.77 -6.43
N ARG A 143 -20.63 -6.70 -5.28
CA ARG A 143 -22.03 -6.28 -5.22
C ARG A 143 -22.24 -4.82 -5.63
N ALA A 144 -21.37 -3.92 -5.18
CA ALA A 144 -21.41 -2.52 -5.56
C ALA A 144 -21.17 -2.33 -7.07
N VAL A 145 -20.18 -3.03 -7.63
CA VAL A 145 -19.89 -3.03 -9.07
C VAL A 145 -21.09 -3.54 -9.86
N GLN A 146 -21.67 -4.67 -9.46
CA GLN A 146 -22.85 -5.23 -10.13
C GLN A 146 -24.05 -4.29 -10.08
N ALA A 147 -24.32 -3.66 -8.93
CA ALA A 147 -25.39 -2.68 -8.78
C ALA A 147 -25.18 -1.46 -9.69
N PHE A 148 -23.94 -0.96 -9.80
CA PHE A 148 -23.60 0.16 -10.67
C PHE A 148 -23.81 -0.19 -12.16
N VAL A 149 -23.33 -1.36 -12.60
CA VAL A 149 -23.47 -1.80 -14.00
C VAL A 149 -24.94 -2.02 -14.37
N ASN A 150 -25.72 -2.67 -13.50
CA ASN A 150 -27.13 -2.92 -13.75
C ASN A 150 -28.00 -1.65 -13.70
N GLY A 151 -27.62 -0.66 -12.89
CA GLY A 151 -28.34 0.62 -12.77
C GLY A 151 -27.94 1.67 -13.81
N ALA A 152 -26.87 1.42 -14.58
CA ALA A 152 -26.43 2.25 -15.70
C ALA A 152 -27.06 1.84 -17.06
N SER A 153 -27.97 0.86 -17.04
CA SER A 153 -28.73 0.37 -18.20
C SER A 153 -30.09 1.06 -18.33
#